data_AF-A0A7C3YEE8-F1
#
_entry.id   AF-A0A7C3YEE8-F1
#
_cell.length_a   1.000
_cell.length_b   1.000
_cell.length_c   1.000
_cell.angle_alpha   90.00
_cell.angle_beta   90.00
_cell.angle_gamma   90.00
#
_symmetry.space_group_name_H-M   'P 1'
#
loop_
_entity.id
_entity.type
_entity.pdbx_description
1 polymer ?
#
loop_
_entity_poly.entity_id
_entity_poly.type
_entity_poly.pdbx_seq_one_letter_code
_entity_poly.pdbx_strand_id
1 'polypeptide(L)'
;ELLREEAPDAASLRGQLKTFSAVFDGDPIDERAYIEEAVRATGADTTYTRPASSEFIDELRTFVWHQEEPIVSTGPYAQWCVMRSAREQVTVLLDGQGGDELLAGYVPYQLVYLRQLARERRWADLRREALAARDVLLPLVRRRLAQRAKRLRVRDLLRPGFLARVRDPGYGRSQDDLKQRLLEDLLTYSLPCLLRYEDRNSMAFSVESRVPFLDQELVEHILSLPEEAIVRDGWSRWVLREAMRGSLPEKIRRRRWKVGFTTPEMRWIKARRAAFTGLYRSPSFHARPYWDGDAVVEAFRACCRGEVEESMFFWRAANVELWLREFVDRSVVLEDVDEEAALGKAAAVGPRPRGPVAAAGDARVPALLRGAAADEAARLLDAWRPNAQKHLFACLRGQVYARLPVKTPLVQRGDDLAALCREVVAPHVRPGDTVAIAEKPVAASQGRSFPLEEIRPTRLARLLSRAVTRTPHGIGLGIPETMQLAIDEAGAPRILLAAAVSAAGKLVGKRGLFYRIAGPTVEAIDGPTPYTLPPHNTHAKLGPADPDGVAARLAAALREAVGGAVEVAVVDANDLTATVLGASPGADRGLVAALMADNPLGQGHEQTPVCILRPLGPLATG
;
A
#
# COMPACT_ATOMS: atom_id res chain seq x y z
N GLU A 1 3.86 21.51 -36.75
CA GLU A 1 3.89 22.62 -37.73
C GLU A 1 4.02 23.95 -37.00
N LEU A 2 3.06 24.34 -36.16
CA LEU A 2 3.14 25.54 -35.28
C LEU A 2 4.50 25.75 -34.56
N LEU A 3 5.04 24.75 -33.86
CA LEU A 3 6.36 24.89 -33.20
C LEU A 3 7.52 25.14 -34.19
N ARG A 4 7.44 24.63 -35.42
CA ARG A 4 8.45 24.88 -36.45
C ARG A 4 8.25 26.22 -37.16
N GLU A 5 7.01 26.70 -37.21
CA GLU A 5 6.62 27.95 -37.88
C GLU A 5 6.83 29.18 -36.98
N GLU A 6 6.52 29.06 -35.69
CA GLU A 6 6.44 30.18 -34.74
C GLU A 6 7.61 30.24 -33.74
N ALA A 7 8.38 29.16 -33.57
CA ALA A 7 9.47 29.08 -32.59
C ALA A 7 10.78 28.57 -33.23
N PRO A 8 11.64 29.48 -33.75
CA PRO A 8 12.93 29.11 -34.37
C PRO A 8 13.81 28.25 -33.46
N ASP A 9 13.73 28.48 -32.15
CA ASP A 9 14.48 27.73 -31.13
C ASP A 9 14.01 26.27 -30.98
N ALA A 10 12.84 25.91 -31.53
CA ALA A 10 12.38 24.52 -31.61
C ALA A 10 13.29 23.64 -32.47
N ALA A 11 14.20 24.22 -33.26
CA ALA A 11 15.30 23.49 -33.90
C ALA A 11 16.19 22.74 -32.88
N SER A 12 16.26 23.23 -31.63
CA SER A 12 16.97 22.58 -30.52
C SER A 12 16.31 21.28 -30.03
N LEU A 13 15.06 20.99 -30.42
CA LEU A 13 14.35 19.77 -30.03
C LEU A 13 14.94 18.48 -30.67
N ARG A 14 15.96 18.59 -31.54
CA ARG A 14 16.77 17.50 -32.12
C ARG A 14 15.98 16.26 -32.61
N GLY A 15 14.68 16.36 -32.92
CA GLY A 15 13.88 15.19 -33.31
C GLY A 15 12.38 15.27 -32.98
N GLN A 16 11.76 14.11 -32.79
CA GLN A 16 10.36 13.93 -32.36
C GLN A 16 10.16 14.41 -30.91
N LEU A 17 8.98 14.99 -30.63
CA LEU A 17 8.59 15.38 -29.27
C LEU A 17 8.61 14.15 -28.36
N LYS A 18 9.35 14.21 -27.26
CA LYS A 18 9.36 13.16 -26.24
C LYS A 18 8.21 13.35 -25.26
N THR A 19 7.52 12.27 -24.94
CA THR A 19 6.40 12.24 -24.01
C THR A 19 6.59 11.13 -22.99
N PHE A 20 6.11 11.36 -21.77
CA PHE A 20 6.26 10.42 -20.66
C PHE A 20 4.88 10.22 -20.02
N SER A 21 4.50 8.98 -19.76
CA SER A 21 3.17 8.68 -19.23
C SER A 21 3.19 7.50 -18.27
N ALA A 22 2.48 7.64 -17.16
CA ALA A 22 2.22 6.52 -16.24
C ALA A 22 1.03 5.69 -16.74
N VAL A 23 1.19 4.37 -16.74
CA VAL A 23 0.14 3.42 -17.12
C VAL A 23 -0.04 2.34 -16.06
N PHE A 24 -1.25 1.78 -15.98
CA PHE A 24 -1.67 0.89 -14.90
C PHE A 24 -2.43 -0.30 -15.47
N ASP A 25 -1.71 -1.35 -15.86
CA ASP A 25 -2.27 -2.50 -16.57
C ASP A 25 -3.51 -3.08 -15.85
N GLY A 26 -4.64 -3.10 -16.57
CA GLY A 26 -5.91 -3.65 -16.08
C GLY A 26 -6.59 -2.85 -14.96
N ASP A 27 -6.17 -1.62 -14.69
CA ASP A 27 -6.86 -0.71 -13.77
C ASP A 27 -7.81 0.25 -14.52
N PRO A 28 -9.02 0.54 -14.00
CA PRO A 28 -9.93 1.53 -14.58
C PRO A 28 -9.37 2.95 -14.73
N ILE A 29 -8.29 3.29 -14.03
CA ILE A 29 -7.62 4.59 -14.17
C ILE A 29 -6.64 4.65 -15.35
N ASP A 30 -6.35 3.53 -16.03
CA ASP A 30 -5.41 3.51 -17.15
C ASP A 30 -5.92 4.37 -18.32
N GLU A 31 -5.15 5.38 -18.69
CA GLU A 31 -5.49 6.34 -19.74
C GLU A 31 -4.82 6.02 -21.09
N ARG A 32 -4.18 4.85 -21.24
CA ARG A 32 -3.40 4.46 -22.44
C ARG A 32 -4.17 4.64 -23.73
N ALA A 33 -5.46 4.32 -23.76
CA ALA A 33 -6.30 4.49 -24.94
C ALA A 33 -6.44 5.96 -25.41
N TYR A 34 -6.22 6.94 -24.53
CA TYR A 34 -6.16 8.36 -24.85
C TYR A 34 -4.73 8.84 -25.11
N ILE A 35 -3.75 8.29 -24.39
CA ILE A 35 -2.32 8.57 -24.64
C ILE A 35 -1.94 8.13 -26.05
N GLU A 36 -2.28 6.91 -26.45
CA GLU A 36 -2.03 6.38 -27.81
C GLU A 36 -2.71 7.21 -28.89
N GLU A 37 -3.88 7.80 -28.60
CA GLU A 37 -4.56 8.70 -29.52
C GLU A 37 -3.76 9.99 -29.73
N ALA A 38 -3.25 10.59 -28.65
CA ALA A 38 -2.41 11.78 -28.72
C ALA A 38 -1.07 11.47 -29.41
N VAL A 39 -0.45 10.32 -29.11
CA VAL A 39 0.79 9.87 -29.75
C VAL A 39 0.60 9.66 -31.24
N ARG A 40 -0.50 9.01 -31.68
CA ARG A 40 -0.82 8.85 -33.10
C ARG A 40 -1.00 10.19 -33.81
N ALA A 41 -1.67 11.15 -33.17
CA ALA A 41 -1.94 12.46 -33.75
C ALA A 41 -0.71 13.37 -33.84
N THR A 42 0.25 13.21 -32.92
CA THR A 42 1.44 14.08 -32.82
C THR A 42 2.70 13.45 -33.40
N GLY A 43 2.74 12.12 -33.54
CA GLY A 43 3.96 11.38 -33.86
C GLY A 43 5.02 11.46 -32.75
N ALA A 44 4.62 11.68 -31.50
CA ALA A 44 5.54 11.77 -30.37
C ALA A 44 6.25 10.44 -30.08
N ASP A 45 7.51 10.52 -29.66
CA ASP A 45 8.22 9.40 -29.05
C ASP A 45 7.78 9.27 -27.58
N THR A 46 7.23 8.13 -27.19
CA THR A 46 6.55 7.99 -25.90
C THR A 46 7.19 6.93 -25.02
N THR A 47 7.46 7.29 -23.76
CA THR A 47 7.97 6.39 -22.73
C THR A 47 6.88 6.11 -21.69
N TYR A 48 6.55 4.84 -21.51
CA TYR A 48 5.59 4.39 -20.52
C TYR A 48 6.27 3.95 -19.22
N THR A 49 5.96 4.63 -18.12
CA THR A 49 6.33 4.20 -16.77
C THR A 49 5.21 3.36 -16.15
N ARG A 50 5.58 2.34 -15.38
CA ARG A 50 4.64 1.40 -14.73
C ARG A 50 4.85 1.42 -13.22
N PRO A 51 4.35 2.45 -12.51
CA PRO A 51 4.51 2.53 -11.06
C PRO A 51 3.94 1.27 -10.39
N ALA A 52 4.74 0.64 -9.53
CA ALA A 52 4.37 -0.59 -8.84
C ALA A 52 4.37 -0.40 -7.33
N SER A 53 3.50 -1.17 -6.64
CA SER A 53 3.39 -1.09 -5.19
C SER A 53 4.66 -1.54 -4.44
N SER A 54 5.52 -2.37 -5.04
CA SER A 54 6.82 -2.77 -4.45
C SER A 54 7.74 -1.57 -4.35
N GLU A 55 8.04 -0.99 -5.51
CA GLU A 55 8.91 0.17 -5.65
C GLU A 55 8.41 1.31 -4.76
N PHE A 56 7.10 1.52 -4.73
CA PHE A 56 6.48 2.53 -3.87
C PHE A 56 6.83 2.38 -2.39
N ILE A 57 6.83 1.16 -1.84
CA ILE A 57 7.18 0.92 -0.43
C ILE A 57 8.68 1.07 -0.20
N ASP A 58 9.49 0.58 -1.13
CA ASP A 58 10.95 0.67 -1.05
C ASP A 58 11.45 2.13 -1.08
N GLU A 59 10.81 2.96 -1.91
CA GLU A 59 11.15 4.38 -2.07
C GLU A 59 10.41 5.29 -1.11
N LEU A 60 9.46 4.77 -0.30
CA LEU A 60 8.50 5.59 0.43
C LEU A 60 9.15 6.66 1.31
N ARG A 61 10.20 6.30 2.06
CA ARG A 61 10.92 7.27 2.91
C ARG A 61 11.66 8.33 2.11
N THR A 62 12.30 7.92 1.01
CA THR A 62 13.00 8.84 0.11
C THR A 62 12.00 9.82 -0.50
N PHE A 63 10.87 9.33 -1.00
CA PHE A 63 9.79 10.13 -1.54
C PHE A 63 9.21 11.11 -0.50
N VAL A 64 8.89 10.65 0.72
CA VAL A 64 8.41 11.51 1.81
C VAL A 64 9.43 12.60 2.18
N TRP A 65 10.73 12.26 2.18
CA TRP A 65 11.77 13.24 2.43
C TRP A 65 11.79 14.34 1.37
N HIS A 66 11.74 14.00 0.08
CA HIS A 66 11.70 15.02 -0.98
C HIS A 66 10.44 15.87 -0.96
N GLN A 67 9.32 15.31 -0.49
CA GLN A 67 8.07 16.05 -0.39
C GLN A 67 8.08 17.10 0.73
N GLU A 68 8.89 16.92 1.79
CA GLU A 68 9.08 17.84 2.93
C GLU A 68 7.82 18.22 3.73
N GLU A 69 6.64 17.86 3.25
CA GLU A 69 5.35 18.04 3.88
C GLU A 69 4.43 16.84 3.60
N PRO A 70 3.47 16.55 4.49
CA PRO A 70 2.48 15.52 4.23
C PRO A 70 1.63 15.79 2.98
N ILE A 71 1.35 14.75 2.21
CA ILE A 71 0.61 14.80 0.95
C ILE A 71 -0.73 14.05 1.06
N VAL A 72 -1.70 14.51 0.27
CA VAL A 72 -3.10 14.11 0.41
C VAL A 72 -3.40 12.71 -0.13
N SER A 73 -2.68 12.27 -1.17
CA SER A 73 -2.84 10.96 -1.81
C SER A 73 -1.49 10.44 -2.33
N THR A 74 -1.45 9.20 -2.80
CA THR A 74 -0.29 8.62 -3.49
C THR A 74 -0.14 9.04 -4.95
N GLY A 75 -1.03 9.90 -5.48
CA GLY A 75 -0.96 10.43 -6.84
C GLY A 75 0.40 11.03 -7.24
N PRO A 76 1.02 11.89 -6.41
CA PRO A 76 2.33 12.45 -6.71
C PRO A 76 3.45 11.41 -6.87
N TYR A 77 3.29 10.18 -6.37
CA TYR A 77 4.28 9.13 -6.62
C TYR A 77 4.28 8.64 -8.08
N ALA A 78 3.15 8.68 -8.78
CA ALA A 78 3.16 8.40 -10.22
C ALA A 78 3.96 9.47 -10.98
N GLN A 79 3.92 10.72 -10.53
CA GLN A 79 4.66 11.83 -11.14
C GLN A 79 6.15 11.68 -10.82
N TRP A 80 6.50 11.30 -9.60
CA TRP A 80 7.86 10.88 -9.23
C TRP A 80 8.43 9.84 -10.20
N CYS A 81 7.67 8.78 -10.50
CA CYS A 81 8.09 7.76 -11.48
C CYS A 81 8.20 8.28 -12.92
N VAL A 82 7.37 9.25 -13.30
CA VAL A 82 7.45 9.94 -14.61
C VAL A 82 8.73 10.80 -14.66
N MET A 83 9.01 11.60 -13.64
CA MET A 83 10.20 12.46 -13.58
C MET A 83 11.49 11.63 -13.57
N ARG A 84 11.51 10.50 -12.85
CA ARG A 84 12.61 9.52 -12.89
C ARG A 84 12.92 9.05 -14.32
N SER A 85 11.87 8.70 -15.07
CA SER A 85 12.01 8.24 -16.46
C SER A 85 12.34 9.39 -17.43
N ALA A 86 11.75 10.58 -17.22
CA ALA A 86 11.99 11.76 -18.04
C ALA A 86 13.45 12.19 -17.98
N ARG A 87 14.07 12.18 -16.79
CA ARG A 87 15.46 12.56 -16.58
C ARG A 87 16.45 11.77 -17.44
N GLU A 88 16.15 10.52 -17.79
CA GLU A 88 17.02 9.71 -18.65
C GLU A 88 17.13 10.28 -20.07
N GLN A 89 16.23 11.18 -20.46
CA GLN A 89 16.06 11.62 -21.84
C GLN A 89 15.94 13.13 -22.04
N VAL A 90 15.48 13.88 -21.02
CA VAL A 90 15.24 15.33 -21.09
C VAL A 90 15.61 16.02 -19.78
N THR A 91 15.92 17.32 -19.87
CA THR A 91 16.16 18.19 -18.71
C THR A 91 15.01 19.15 -18.43
N VAL A 92 14.16 19.43 -19.43
CA VAL A 92 12.99 20.29 -19.32
C VAL A 92 11.74 19.52 -19.72
N LEU A 93 10.67 19.62 -18.93
CA LEU A 93 9.39 18.95 -19.16
C LEU A 93 8.25 19.96 -19.06
N LEU A 94 7.24 19.83 -19.95
CA LEU A 94 6.00 20.61 -19.87
C LEU A 94 4.92 19.78 -19.15
N ASP A 95 4.31 20.33 -18.11
CA ASP A 95 3.18 19.74 -17.37
C ASP A 95 1.91 20.58 -17.57
N GLY A 96 0.75 19.94 -17.41
CA GLY A 96 -0.57 20.53 -17.59
C GLY A 96 -1.20 21.09 -16.30
N GLN A 97 -0.44 21.24 -15.22
CA GLN A 97 -0.95 21.81 -13.97
C GLN A 97 -1.50 23.23 -14.15
N GLY A 98 -2.49 23.59 -13.32
CA GLY A 98 -3.22 24.85 -13.43
C GLY A 98 -4.41 24.79 -14.39
N GLY A 99 -4.41 23.89 -15.38
CA GLY A 99 -5.49 23.80 -16.36
C GLY A 99 -6.85 23.41 -15.77
N ASP A 100 -6.89 22.57 -14.74
CA ASP A 100 -8.15 22.18 -14.10
C ASP A 100 -8.66 23.27 -13.13
N GLU A 101 -7.78 23.93 -12.37
CA GLU A 101 -8.12 25.06 -11.48
C GLU A 101 -8.54 26.33 -12.22
N LEU A 102 -7.92 26.61 -13.37
CA LEU A 102 -8.21 27.82 -14.14
C LEU A 102 -9.48 27.70 -14.99
N LEU A 103 -9.78 26.49 -15.50
CA LEU A 103 -10.84 26.25 -16.49
C LEU A 103 -11.95 25.32 -15.99
N ALA A 104 -12.15 25.23 -14.68
CA ALA A 104 -13.20 24.43 -14.05
C ALA A 104 -13.15 22.93 -14.38
N GLY A 105 -11.96 22.34 -14.50
CA GLY A 105 -11.78 20.97 -14.95
C GLY A 105 -12.29 19.89 -13.99
N TYR A 106 -12.43 20.19 -12.69
CA TYR A 106 -12.98 19.29 -11.69
C TYR A 106 -14.50 19.33 -11.59
N VAL A 107 -15.08 18.17 -11.32
CA VAL A 107 -16.53 17.97 -11.13
C VAL A 107 -17.17 18.92 -10.10
N PRO A 108 -16.57 19.23 -8.93
CA PRO A 108 -17.17 20.14 -7.97
C PRO A 108 -17.49 21.53 -8.54
N TYR A 109 -16.72 22.04 -9.50
CA TYR A 109 -16.98 23.35 -10.11
C TYR A 109 -18.32 23.40 -10.84
N GLN A 110 -18.73 22.31 -11.49
CA GLN A 110 -20.05 22.22 -12.11
C GLN A 110 -21.16 22.40 -11.06
N LEU A 111 -21.00 21.82 -9.87
CA LEU A 111 -21.99 21.96 -8.79
C LEU A 111 -22.01 23.39 -8.22
N VAL A 112 -20.86 24.04 -8.13
CA VAL A 112 -20.73 25.43 -7.72
C VAL A 112 -21.46 26.34 -8.71
N TYR A 113 -21.24 26.15 -10.01
CA TYR A 113 -21.90 26.91 -11.06
C TYR A 113 -23.43 26.73 -11.04
N LEU A 114 -23.93 25.51 -10.87
CA LEU A 114 -25.38 25.28 -10.74
C LEU A 114 -25.97 25.99 -9.51
N ARG A 115 -25.24 26.05 -8.40
CA ARG A 115 -25.68 26.79 -7.21
C ARG A 115 -25.62 28.30 -7.42
N GLN A 116 -24.62 28.79 -8.14
CA GLN A 116 -24.53 30.19 -8.56
C GLN A 116 -25.78 30.60 -9.36
N LEU A 117 -26.13 29.83 -10.40
CA LEU A 117 -27.34 30.09 -11.20
C LEU A 117 -28.62 30.10 -10.35
N ALA A 118 -28.70 29.22 -9.34
CA ALA A 118 -29.82 29.21 -8.40
C ALA A 118 -29.84 30.46 -7.48
N ARG A 119 -28.69 30.85 -6.93
CA ARG A 119 -28.51 32.05 -6.10
C ARG A 119 -28.92 33.31 -6.87
N GLU A 120 -28.54 33.40 -8.15
CA GLU A 120 -28.85 34.50 -9.07
C GLU A 120 -30.25 34.41 -9.68
N ARG A 121 -31.04 33.39 -9.32
CA ARG A 121 -32.41 33.14 -9.83
C ARG A 121 -32.49 32.95 -11.35
N ARG A 122 -31.41 32.49 -11.98
CA ARG A 122 -31.31 32.14 -13.41
C ARG A 122 -31.89 30.75 -13.70
N TRP A 123 -33.18 30.56 -13.43
CA TRP A 123 -33.84 29.23 -13.44
C TRP A 123 -33.81 28.52 -14.80
N ALA A 124 -33.91 29.28 -15.90
CA ALA A 124 -33.86 28.71 -17.25
C ALA A 124 -32.48 28.12 -17.55
N ASP A 125 -31.41 28.87 -17.23
CA ASP A 125 -30.03 28.42 -17.40
C ASP A 125 -29.73 27.24 -16.47
N LEU A 126 -30.15 27.30 -15.21
CA LEU A 126 -30.01 26.20 -14.26
C LEU A 126 -30.60 24.90 -14.80
N ARG A 127 -31.82 24.94 -15.34
CA ARG A 127 -32.47 23.76 -15.92
C ARG A 127 -31.71 23.24 -17.13
N ARG A 128 -31.26 24.13 -18.04
CA ARG A 128 -30.48 23.77 -19.22
C ARG A 128 -29.16 23.08 -18.84
N GLU A 129 -28.38 23.72 -17.98
CA GLU A 129 -27.07 23.21 -17.53
C GLU A 129 -27.19 21.91 -16.74
N ALA A 130 -28.17 21.80 -15.83
CA ALA A 130 -28.39 20.59 -15.05
C ALA A 130 -28.82 19.40 -15.92
N LEU A 131 -29.67 19.63 -16.93
CA LEU A 131 -30.06 18.61 -17.89
C LEU A 131 -28.89 18.18 -18.78
N ALA A 132 -28.08 19.13 -19.24
CA ALA A 132 -26.92 18.85 -20.07
C ALA A 132 -25.80 18.12 -19.30
N ALA A 133 -25.65 18.40 -18.00
CA ALA A 133 -24.66 17.76 -17.13
C ALA A 133 -25.13 16.42 -16.51
N ARG A 134 -26.33 15.92 -16.83
CA ARG A 134 -26.94 14.74 -16.19
C ARG A 134 -26.06 13.49 -16.28
N ASP A 135 -25.34 13.33 -17.38
CA ASP A 135 -24.44 12.20 -17.64
C ASP A 135 -23.25 12.19 -16.69
N VAL A 136 -22.78 13.36 -16.26
CA VAL A 136 -21.71 13.53 -15.27
C VAL A 136 -22.26 13.46 -13.84
N LEU A 137 -23.41 14.08 -13.58
CA LEU A 137 -23.97 14.20 -12.23
C LEU A 137 -24.60 12.91 -11.70
N LEU A 138 -25.34 12.17 -12.54
CA LEU A 138 -26.05 10.96 -12.11
C LEU A 138 -25.10 9.86 -11.59
N PRO A 139 -23.97 9.54 -12.24
CA PRO A 139 -23.04 8.54 -11.73
C PRO A 139 -22.40 8.93 -10.40
N LEU A 140 -22.19 10.22 -10.13
CA LEU A 140 -21.67 10.69 -8.84
C LEU A 140 -22.66 10.46 -7.70
N VAL A 141 -23.95 10.74 -7.95
CA VAL A 141 -25.01 10.48 -6.97
C VAL A 141 -25.10 8.98 -6.69
N ARG A 142 -25.11 8.15 -7.75
CA ARG A 142 -25.10 6.68 -7.61
C ARG A 142 -23.90 6.19 -6.81
N ARG A 143 -22.70 6.71 -7.09
CA ARG A 143 -21.47 6.38 -6.35
C ARG A 143 -21.57 6.78 -4.89
N ARG A 144 -22.03 7.99 -4.57
CA ARG A 144 -22.22 8.45 -3.18
C ARG A 144 -23.20 7.59 -2.40
N LEU A 145 -24.30 7.17 -3.04
CA LEU A 145 -25.26 6.25 -2.42
C LEU A 145 -24.65 4.87 -2.16
N ALA A 146 -23.95 4.31 -3.14
CA ALA A 146 -23.29 3.01 -3.01
C ALA A 146 -22.21 3.01 -1.92
N GLN A 147 -21.44 4.10 -1.79
CA GLN A 147 -20.38 4.24 -0.79
C GLN A 147 -20.91 4.40 0.64
N ARG A 148 -22.19 4.73 0.83
CA ARG A 148 -22.78 4.92 2.17
C ARG A 148 -22.73 3.65 3.03
N ALA A 149 -22.81 2.47 2.40
CA ALA A 149 -22.77 1.19 3.10
C ALA A 149 -21.37 0.78 3.60
N LYS A 150 -20.30 1.33 3.00
CA LYS A 150 -18.90 1.00 3.32
C LYS A 150 -18.16 2.17 3.98
N ARG A 151 -18.90 3.14 4.51
CA ARG A 151 -18.33 4.39 5.02
C ARG A 151 -17.66 4.17 6.38
N LEU A 152 -16.37 4.49 6.44
CA LEU A 152 -15.64 4.61 7.70
C LEU A 152 -15.86 6.00 8.30
N ARG A 153 -16.17 6.07 9.60
CA ARG A 153 -16.21 7.34 10.33
C ARG A 153 -14.81 7.65 10.84
N VAL A 154 -14.04 8.41 10.07
CA VAL A 154 -12.66 8.81 10.42
C VAL A 154 -12.55 9.44 11.81
N ARG A 155 -13.58 10.17 12.25
CA ARG A 155 -13.62 10.79 13.59
C ARG A 155 -13.48 9.76 14.72
N ASP A 156 -13.94 8.52 14.52
CA ASP A 156 -13.87 7.45 15.51
C ASP A 156 -12.46 6.87 15.65
N LEU A 157 -11.54 7.21 14.73
CA LEU A 157 -10.14 6.81 14.75
C LEU A 157 -9.22 7.88 15.37
N LEU A 158 -9.77 9.08 15.60
CA LEU A 158 -9.02 10.23 16.12
C LEU A 158 -9.20 10.34 17.64
N ARG A 159 -8.14 10.75 18.35
CA ARG A 159 -8.23 10.90 19.80
C ARG A 159 -9.14 12.07 20.18
N PRO A 160 -9.96 11.94 21.24
CA PRO A 160 -10.80 13.04 21.72
C PRO A 160 -10.00 14.31 22.04
N GLY A 161 -8.81 14.17 22.63
CA GLY A 161 -7.93 15.31 22.95
C GLY A 161 -7.44 16.09 21.73
N PHE A 162 -7.25 15.41 20.59
CA PHE A 162 -6.93 16.06 19.33
C PHE A 162 -8.16 16.78 18.76
N LEU A 163 -9.30 16.09 18.70
CA LEU A 163 -10.56 16.63 18.19
C LEU A 163 -11.04 17.87 18.96
N ALA A 164 -10.73 17.97 20.25
CA ALA A 164 -11.06 19.14 21.06
C ALA A 164 -10.27 20.40 20.68
N ARG A 165 -9.11 20.25 20.00
CA ARG A 165 -8.18 21.34 19.68
C ARG A 165 -8.19 21.76 18.20
N VAL A 166 -8.78 20.94 17.32
CA VAL A 166 -8.81 21.22 15.89
C VAL A 166 -10.20 21.65 15.41
N ARG A 167 -10.23 22.69 14.57
CA ARG A 167 -11.42 23.06 13.80
C ARG A 167 -11.39 22.35 12.46
N ASP A 168 -12.57 22.10 11.89
CA ASP A 168 -12.68 21.59 10.53
C ASP A 168 -12.09 22.63 9.55
N PRO A 169 -11.07 22.29 8.74
CA PRO A 169 -10.49 23.21 7.78
C PRO A 169 -11.43 23.60 6.62
N GLY A 170 -12.59 22.96 6.48
CA GLY A 170 -13.44 23.02 5.29
C GLY A 170 -14.28 24.29 5.04
N TYR A 171 -14.08 25.39 5.77
CA TYR A 171 -15.09 26.46 5.86
C TYR A 171 -14.85 27.76 5.07
N GLY A 172 -13.82 27.84 4.22
CA GLY A 172 -13.51 29.09 3.50
C GLY A 172 -13.77 29.12 1.99
N ARG A 173 -14.02 27.97 1.34
CA ARG A 173 -14.19 27.92 -0.13
C ARG A 173 -15.61 28.25 -0.56
N SER A 174 -15.76 29.16 -1.52
CA SER A 174 -17.04 29.46 -2.17
C SER A 174 -17.70 28.21 -2.75
N GLN A 175 -19.03 28.12 -2.59
CA GLN A 175 -19.85 26.98 -3.03
C GLN A 175 -20.91 27.37 -4.06
N ASP A 176 -21.06 28.65 -4.37
CA ASP A 176 -22.11 29.25 -5.20
C ASP A 176 -21.63 30.50 -5.96
N ASP A 177 -20.32 30.66 -6.12
CA ASP A 177 -19.68 31.60 -7.04
C ASP A 177 -18.51 30.87 -7.73
N LEU A 178 -18.64 30.64 -9.04
CA LEU A 178 -17.66 29.89 -9.81
C LEU A 178 -16.33 30.66 -9.90
N LYS A 179 -16.36 31.95 -10.23
CA LYS A 179 -15.15 32.74 -10.45
C LYS A 179 -14.36 32.91 -9.16
N GLN A 180 -15.04 33.23 -8.06
CA GLN A 180 -14.42 33.28 -6.75
C GLN A 180 -13.80 31.92 -6.39
N ARG A 181 -14.53 30.83 -6.65
CA ARG A 181 -14.03 29.48 -6.37
C ARG A 181 -12.79 29.10 -7.20
N LEU A 182 -12.74 29.48 -8.48
CA LEU A 182 -11.55 29.26 -9.32
C LEU A 182 -10.36 30.05 -8.78
N LEU A 183 -10.55 31.32 -8.41
CA LEU A 183 -9.50 32.17 -7.83
C LEU A 183 -8.97 31.59 -6.50
N GLU A 184 -9.87 31.14 -5.63
CA GLU A 184 -9.54 30.48 -4.36
C GLU A 184 -8.75 29.18 -4.54
N ASP A 185 -9.16 28.31 -5.48
CA ASP A 185 -8.45 27.07 -5.76
C ASP A 185 -7.09 27.33 -6.47
N LEU A 186 -6.98 28.41 -7.27
CA LEU A 186 -5.74 28.87 -7.90
C LEU A 186 -4.72 29.41 -6.88
N LEU A 187 -5.17 30.22 -5.91
CA LEU A 187 -4.26 30.97 -5.03
C LEU A 187 -4.09 30.40 -3.63
N THR A 188 -5.04 29.60 -3.14
CA THR A 188 -5.06 29.22 -1.71
C THR A 188 -5.20 27.72 -1.48
N TYR A 189 -6.02 27.04 -2.28
CA TYR A 189 -6.64 25.80 -1.82
C TYR A 189 -6.33 24.53 -2.61
N SER A 190 -5.97 24.63 -3.89
CA SER A 190 -5.69 23.47 -4.75
C SER A 190 -4.32 23.60 -5.40
N LEU A 191 -4.16 24.54 -6.32
CA LEU A 191 -2.97 24.66 -7.15
C LEU A 191 -1.67 24.83 -6.35
N PRO A 192 -1.61 25.61 -5.25
CA PRO A 192 -0.36 25.73 -4.50
C PRO A 192 0.22 24.40 -4.03
N CYS A 193 -0.63 23.44 -3.62
CA CYS A 193 -0.14 22.11 -3.23
C CYS A 193 0.29 21.27 -4.44
N LEU A 194 -0.38 21.43 -5.59
CA LEU A 194 -0.03 20.69 -6.80
C LEU A 194 1.31 21.14 -7.37
N LEU A 195 1.54 22.46 -7.41
CA LEU A 195 2.81 23.04 -7.84
C LEU A 195 3.95 22.63 -6.92
N ARG A 196 3.70 22.55 -5.61
CA ARG A 196 4.67 21.99 -4.67
C ARG A 196 5.00 20.54 -5.01
N TYR A 197 3.99 19.69 -5.29
CA TYR A 197 4.25 18.30 -5.65
C TYR A 197 5.10 18.19 -6.91
N GLU A 198 4.78 18.99 -7.93
CA GLU A 198 5.49 19.04 -9.19
C GLU A 198 6.95 19.45 -9.02
N ASP A 199 7.19 20.60 -8.38
CA ASP A 199 8.53 21.11 -8.13
C ASP A 199 9.38 20.12 -7.33
N ARG A 200 8.84 19.58 -6.23
CA ARG A 200 9.57 18.61 -5.40
C ARG A 200 9.91 17.33 -6.14
N ASN A 201 8.98 16.82 -6.95
CA ASN A 201 9.21 15.63 -7.75
C ASN A 201 10.19 15.87 -8.89
N SER A 202 10.06 16.99 -9.61
CA SER A 202 10.92 17.30 -10.75
C SER A 202 12.34 17.56 -10.28
N MET A 203 12.52 18.35 -9.21
CA MET A 203 13.84 18.68 -8.66
C MET A 203 14.52 17.50 -7.99
N ALA A 204 13.78 16.51 -7.46
CA ALA A 204 14.36 15.25 -6.98
C ALA A 204 15.17 14.50 -8.07
N PHE A 205 14.82 14.70 -9.34
CA PHE A 205 15.51 14.16 -10.50
C PHE A 205 16.19 15.24 -11.34
N SER A 206 16.31 16.46 -10.82
CA SER A 206 16.90 17.61 -11.51
C SER A 206 16.27 17.87 -12.89
N VAL A 207 14.95 17.73 -13.00
CA VAL A 207 14.15 18.08 -14.18
C VAL A 207 13.49 19.43 -13.92
N GLU A 208 13.69 20.38 -14.83
CA GLU A 208 12.96 21.65 -14.83
C GLU A 208 11.55 21.41 -15.37
N SER A 209 10.53 21.65 -14.55
CA SER A 209 9.14 21.56 -14.98
C SER A 209 8.60 22.95 -15.32
N ARG A 210 7.86 23.05 -16.43
CA ARG A 210 7.16 24.28 -16.85
C ARG A 210 5.68 24.00 -17.01
N VAL A 211 4.86 24.95 -16.58
CA VAL A 211 3.39 24.82 -16.48
C VAL A 211 2.69 25.88 -17.34
N PRO A 212 2.52 25.65 -18.66
CA PRO A 212 2.06 26.70 -19.58
C PRO A 212 0.66 27.26 -19.28
N PHE A 213 -0.20 26.52 -18.58
CA PHE A 213 -1.51 27.03 -18.16
C PHE A 213 -1.42 28.18 -17.14
N LEU A 214 -0.26 28.39 -16.53
CA LEU A 214 0.01 29.47 -15.59
C LEU A 214 0.82 30.61 -16.20
N ASP A 215 0.92 30.64 -17.52
CA ASP A 215 1.34 31.85 -18.21
C ASP A 215 0.45 33.03 -17.79
N GLN A 216 1.08 34.16 -17.45
CA GLN A 216 0.38 35.29 -16.85
C GLN A 216 -0.71 35.84 -17.79
N GLU A 217 -0.42 35.98 -19.07
CA GLU A 217 -1.37 36.53 -20.05
C GLU A 217 -2.56 35.59 -20.22
N LEU A 218 -2.31 34.28 -20.24
CA LEU A 218 -3.35 33.27 -20.32
C LEU A 218 -4.26 33.27 -19.09
N VAL A 219 -3.68 33.37 -17.89
CA VAL A 219 -4.43 33.43 -16.63
C VAL A 219 -5.30 34.68 -16.57
N GLU A 220 -4.72 35.85 -16.83
CA GLU A 220 -5.45 37.12 -16.85
C GLU A 220 -6.59 37.09 -17.87
N HIS A 221 -6.32 36.58 -19.08
CA HIS A 221 -7.33 36.44 -20.12
C HIS A 221 -8.49 35.54 -19.66
N ILE A 222 -8.22 34.32 -19.19
CA ILE A 222 -9.29 33.40 -18.77
C ILE A 222 -10.09 33.94 -17.57
N LEU A 223 -9.43 34.59 -16.62
CA LEU A 223 -10.11 35.20 -15.48
C LEU A 223 -10.96 36.41 -15.89
N SER A 224 -10.65 37.10 -16.99
CA SER A 224 -11.47 38.19 -17.54
C SER A 224 -12.74 37.72 -18.27
N LEU A 225 -12.77 36.48 -18.77
CA LEU A 225 -13.91 35.94 -19.52
C LEU A 225 -15.15 35.76 -18.62
N PRO A 226 -16.39 35.82 -19.16
CA PRO A 226 -17.58 35.44 -18.41
C PRO A 226 -17.57 33.94 -18.06
N GLU A 227 -18.27 33.55 -17.00
CA GLU A 227 -18.35 32.15 -16.55
C GLU A 227 -18.89 31.19 -17.62
N GLU A 228 -19.78 31.64 -18.51
CA GLU A 228 -20.29 30.85 -19.63
C GLU A 228 -19.23 30.53 -20.70
N ALA A 229 -18.09 31.23 -20.69
CA ALA A 229 -16.95 30.84 -21.53
C ALA A 229 -16.21 29.63 -20.94
N ILE A 230 -16.30 29.41 -19.63
CA ILE A 230 -15.59 28.36 -18.90
C ILE A 230 -16.48 27.11 -18.76
N VAL A 231 -17.73 27.30 -18.32
CA VAL A 231 -18.73 26.24 -18.16
C VAL A 231 -19.96 26.55 -18.99
N ARG A 232 -20.30 25.65 -19.93
CA ARG A 232 -21.45 25.83 -20.81
C ARG A 232 -22.02 24.51 -21.29
N ASP A 233 -23.35 24.44 -21.34
CA ASP A 233 -24.11 23.29 -21.83
C ASP A 233 -23.65 21.98 -21.16
N GLY A 234 -23.42 22.04 -19.86
CA GLY A 234 -22.96 20.94 -19.02
C GLY A 234 -21.52 20.52 -19.25
N TRP A 235 -20.71 21.28 -20.01
CA TRP A 235 -19.28 21.05 -20.22
C TRP A 235 -18.43 22.02 -19.43
N SER A 236 -17.38 21.49 -18.81
CA SER A 236 -16.26 22.29 -18.30
C SER A 236 -15.16 22.46 -19.34
N ARG A 237 -14.25 23.41 -19.09
CA ARG A 237 -13.16 23.79 -19.99
C ARG A 237 -13.69 24.16 -21.37
N TRP A 238 -14.86 24.81 -21.45
CA TRP A 238 -15.57 25.03 -22.71
C TRP A 238 -14.70 25.79 -23.71
N VAL A 239 -14.18 26.97 -23.33
CA VAL A 239 -13.28 27.77 -24.17
C VAL A 239 -12.07 26.98 -24.68
N LEU A 240 -11.41 26.19 -23.81
CA LEU A 240 -10.27 25.36 -24.21
C LEU A 240 -10.68 24.27 -25.21
N ARG A 241 -11.80 23.61 -24.98
CA ARG A 241 -12.30 22.56 -25.89
C ARG A 241 -12.68 23.12 -27.25
N GLU A 242 -13.19 24.34 -27.30
CA GLU A 242 -13.55 25.01 -28.55
C GLU A 242 -12.32 25.54 -29.28
N ALA A 243 -11.38 26.15 -28.56
CA ALA A 243 -10.11 26.62 -29.11
C ALA A 243 -9.26 25.48 -29.71
N MET A 244 -9.32 24.28 -29.11
CA MET A 244 -8.57 23.11 -29.59
C MET A 244 -9.31 22.31 -30.68
N ARG A 245 -10.43 22.80 -31.21
CA ARG A 245 -11.16 22.14 -32.29
C ARG A 245 -10.31 22.09 -33.55
N GLY A 246 -10.17 20.90 -34.14
CA GLY A 246 -9.32 20.68 -35.32
C GLY A 246 -7.86 20.40 -34.98
N SER A 247 -7.36 20.82 -33.81
CA SER A 247 -5.98 20.54 -33.36
C SER A 247 -5.88 19.30 -32.47
N LEU A 248 -6.82 19.12 -31.52
CA LEU A 248 -6.83 17.98 -30.60
C LEU A 248 -7.78 16.88 -31.09
N PRO A 249 -7.40 15.59 -31.07
CA PRO A 249 -8.28 14.50 -31.48
C PRO A 249 -9.63 14.53 -30.75
N GLU A 250 -10.72 14.36 -31.49
CA GLU A 250 -12.09 14.48 -30.97
C GLU A 250 -12.38 13.53 -29.81
N LYS A 251 -11.76 12.34 -29.81
CA LYS A 251 -11.82 11.37 -28.71
C LYS A 251 -11.30 11.94 -27.38
N ILE A 252 -10.31 12.82 -27.43
CA ILE A 252 -9.74 13.51 -26.25
C ILE A 252 -10.52 14.79 -25.98
N ARG A 253 -10.70 15.64 -27.01
CA ARG A 253 -11.34 16.95 -26.90
C ARG A 253 -12.78 16.89 -26.39
N ARG A 254 -13.53 15.83 -26.72
CA ARG A 254 -14.92 15.59 -26.26
C ARG A 254 -15.02 14.58 -25.13
N ARG A 255 -13.91 14.23 -24.48
CA ARG A 255 -13.94 13.35 -23.30
C ARG A 255 -14.68 14.04 -22.15
N ARG A 256 -15.81 13.46 -21.73
CA ARG A 256 -16.63 13.93 -20.59
C ARG A 256 -15.98 13.61 -19.25
N TRP A 257 -15.38 12.43 -19.13
CA TRP A 257 -14.88 11.90 -17.87
C TRP A 257 -13.43 12.28 -17.61
N LYS A 258 -13.18 12.89 -16.46
CA LYS A 258 -11.82 13.15 -15.96
C LYS A 258 -11.37 11.99 -15.07
N VAL A 259 -10.19 11.46 -15.37
CA VAL A 259 -9.41 10.67 -14.41
C VAL A 259 -8.40 11.65 -13.81
N GLY A 260 -8.36 11.73 -12.48
CA GLY A 260 -7.35 12.54 -11.79
C GLY A 260 -5.97 11.89 -11.95
N PHE A 261 -4.90 12.65 -11.69
CA PHE A 261 -3.56 12.06 -11.63
C PHE A 261 -3.43 11.25 -10.32
N THR A 262 -3.92 10.01 -10.36
CA THR A 262 -4.07 9.12 -9.20
C THR A 262 -3.32 7.83 -9.45
N THR A 263 -2.97 7.13 -8.36
CA THR A 263 -2.53 5.74 -8.44
C THR A 263 -3.65 4.82 -7.94
N PRO A 264 -3.53 3.50 -8.13
CA PRO A 264 -4.39 2.50 -7.49
C PRO A 264 -4.15 2.43 -5.97
N GLU A 265 -4.27 3.56 -5.25
CA GLU A 265 -3.83 3.76 -3.86
C GLU A 265 -4.25 2.63 -2.93
N MET A 266 -5.56 2.36 -2.83
CA MET A 266 -6.06 1.30 -1.97
C MET A 266 -5.61 -0.11 -2.41
N ARG A 267 -5.45 -0.34 -3.72
CA ARG A 267 -4.94 -1.62 -4.23
C ARG A 267 -3.48 -1.81 -3.83
N TRP A 268 -2.67 -0.76 -3.92
CA TRP A 268 -1.27 -0.78 -3.49
C TRP A 268 -1.13 -0.96 -1.98
N ILE A 269 -1.89 -0.19 -1.19
CA ILE A 269 -1.90 -0.31 0.27
C ILE A 269 -2.29 -1.73 0.68
N LYS A 270 -3.33 -2.32 0.06
CA LYS A 270 -3.75 -3.71 0.33
C LYS A 270 -2.73 -4.75 -0.12
N ALA A 271 -2.07 -4.54 -1.27
CA ALA A 271 -1.01 -5.41 -1.75
C ALA A 271 0.22 -5.38 -0.83
N ARG A 272 0.41 -4.29 -0.09
CA ARG A 272 1.51 -4.07 0.86
C ARG A 272 1.01 -4.02 2.30
N ARG A 273 -0.07 -4.73 2.61
CA ARG A 273 -0.75 -4.63 3.91
C ARG A 273 0.11 -5.02 5.09
N ALA A 274 1.08 -5.92 4.92
CA ALA A 274 2.06 -6.23 5.96
C ALA A 274 2.88 -4.99 6.35
N ALA A 275 3.47 -4.27 5.37
CA ALA A 275 4.26 -3.08 5.64
C ALA A 275 3.43 -1.98 6.34
N PHE A 276 2.21 -1.72 5.87
CA PHE A 276 1.31 -0.76 6.51
C PHE A 276 0.84 -1.22 7.91
N THR A 277 0.57 -2.52 8.10
CA THR A 277 0.21 -3.07 9.41
C THR A 277 1.37 -2.92 10.40
N GLY A 278 2.60 -3.21 9.97
CA GLY A 278 3.80 -3.00 10.78
C GLY A 278 3.98 -1.53 11.16
N LEU A 279 3.78 -0.62 10.20
CA LEU A 279 3.81 0.83 10.46
C LEU A 279 2.76 1.24 11.51
N TYR A 280 1.50 0.87 11.32
CA TYR A 280 0.41 1.23 12.25
C TYR A 280 0.55 0.58 13.61
N ARG A 281 1.21 -0.59 13.69
CA ARG A 281 1.51 -1.27 14.96
C ARG A 281 2.77 -0.78 15.65
N SER A 282 3.61 0.02 14.99
CA SER A 282 4.86 0.45 15.60
C SER A 282 4.60 1.34 16.84
N PRO A 283 5.43 1.25 17.90
CA PRO A 283 5.25 2.08 19.10
C PRO A 283 5.26 3.58 18.81
N SER A 284 6.05 4.03 17.82
CA SER A 284 6.09 5.43 17.39
C SER A 284 4.76 5.93 16.81
N PHE A 285 4.05 5.08 16.05
CA PHE A 285 2.71 5.41 15.55
C PHE A 285 1.67 5.48 16.69
N HIS A 286 1.72 4.53 17.63
CA HIS A 286 0.83 4.49 18.78
C HIS A 286 1.09 5.63 19.78
N ALA A 287 2.29 6.17 19.83
CA ALA A 287 2.65 7.29 20.71
C ALA A 287 2.07 8.64 20.24
N ARG A 288 1.55 8.74 19.00
CA ARG A 288 1.03 10.01 18.48
C ARG A 288 -0.24 10.45 19.19
N PRO A 289 -0.41 11.76 19.46
CA PRO A 289 -1.59 12.28 20.14
C PRO A 289 -2.82 12.44 19.21
N TYR A 290 -2.67 12.18 17.91
CA TYR A 290 -3.68 12.49 16.89
C TYR A 290 -4.73 11.38 16.73
N TRP A 291 -4.30 10.13 16.73
CA TRP A 291 -5.12 8.95 16.44
C TRP A 291 -4.99 7.87 17.51
N ASP A 292 -5.99 7.00 17.56
CA ASP A 292 -5.93 5.76 18.33
C ASP A 292 -5.33 4.65 17.45
N GLY A 293 -4.13 4.19 17.81
CA GLY A 293 -3.40 3.21 17.00
C GLY A 293 -4.13 1.87 16.85
N ASP A 294 -4.76 1.38 17.92
CA ASP A 294 -5.48 0.10 17.88
C ASP A 294 -6.73 0.23 16.99
N ALA A 295 -7.49 1.33 17.13
CA ALA A 295 -8.65 1.61 16.28
C ALA A 295 -8.26 1.73 14.79
N VAL A 296 -7.14 2.37 14.48
CA VAL A 296 -6.62 2.47 13.10
C VAL A 296 -6.28 1.09 12.55
N VAL A 297 -5.58 0.24 13.31
CA VAL A 297 -5.23 -1.12 12.87
C VAL A 297 -6.46 -1.98 12.64
N GLU A 298 -7.47 -1.90 13.50
CA GLU A 298 -8.74 -2.62 13.31
C GLU A 298 -9.51 -2.14 12.08
N ALA A 299 -9.64 -0.82 11.90
CA ALA A 299 -10.28 -0.24 10.73
C ALA A 299 -9.53 -0.60 9.44
N PHE A 300 -8.19 -0.65 9.48
CA PHE A 300 -7.37 -1.05 8.34
C PHE A 300 -7.60 -2.52 7.97
N ARG A 301 -7.69 -3.42 8.97
CA ARG A 301 -8.04 -4.82 8.75
C ARG A 301 -9.42 -4.97 8.13
N ALA A 302 -10.43 -4.23 8.61
CA ALA A 302 -11.77 -4.21 8.01
C ALA A 302 -11.73 -3.72 6.55
N CYS A 303 -10.89 -2.72 6.26
CA CYS A 303 -10.67 -2.23 4.90
C CYS A 303 -10.04 -3.31 3.99
N CYS A 304 -9.02 -4.03 4.48
CA CYS A 304 -8.41 -5.16 3.77
C CYS A 304 -9.42 -6.28 3.47
N ARG A 305 -10.39 -6.53 4.36
CA ARG A 305 -11.49 -7.49 4.14
C ARG A 305 -12.60 -6.95 3.22
N GLY A 306 -12.59 -5.65 2.90
CA GLY A 306 -13.57 -5.02 2.01
C GLY A 306 -14.88 -4.60 2.69
N GLU A 307 -14.91 -4.61 4.02
CA GLU A 307 -16.03 -4.20 4.86
C GLU A 307 -16.21 -2.67 4.85
N VAL A 308 -15.10 -1.94 4.80
CA VAL A 308 -15.06 -0.48 4.66
C VAL A 308 -14.18 -0.06 3.49
N GLU A 309 -14.39 1.16 2.98
CA GLU A 309 -13.60 1.76 1.91
C GLU A 309 -13.22 3.18 2.29
N GLU A 310 -11.94 3.38 2.63
CA GLU A 310 -11.40 4.69 3.01
C GLU A 310 -9.89 4.66 2.76
N SER A 311 -9.40 5.20 1.64
CA SER A 311 -7.96 5.18 1.32
C SER A 311 -7.21 6.39 1.83
N MET A 312 -7.87 7.54 1.77
CA MET A 312 -7.29 8.83 2.08
C MET A 312 -6.83 8.88 3.54
N PHE A 313 -7.64 8.41 4.49
CA PHE A 313 -7.22 8.43 5.88
C PHE A 313 -6.01 7.53 6.16
N PHE A 314 -6.01 6.27 5.71
CA PHE A 314 -4.89 5.35 5.97
C PHE A 314 -3.60 5.88 5.36
N TRP A 315 -3.64 6.32 4.09
CA TRP A 315 -2.48 6.95 3.48
C TRP A 315 -2.01 8.18 4.27
N ARG A 316 -2.90 9.11 4.61
CA ARG A 316 -2.54 10.34 5.33
C ARG A 316 -1.97 10.06 6.70
N ALA A 317 -2.51 9.10 7.44
CA ALA A 317 -1.96 8.70 8.74
C ALA A 317 -0.54 8.11 8.60
N ALA A 318 -0.34 7.22 7.62
CA ALA A 318 0.99 6.68 7.32
C ALA A 318 1.97 7.77 6.89
N ASN A 319 1.55 8.65 5.99
CA ASN A 319 2.39 9.70 5.43
C ASN A 319 2.78 10.75 6.48
N VAL A 320 1.83 11.20 7.32
CA VAL A 320 2.12 12.09 8.45
C VAL A 320 3.06 11.41 9.45
N GLU A 321 2.85 10.14 9.78
CA GLU A 321 3.76 9.41 10.67
C GLU A 321 5.19 9.39 10.13
N LEU A 322 5.37 9.10 8.84
CA LEU A 322 6.68 9.06 8.21
C LEU A 322 7.33 10.44 8.14
N TRP A 323 6.54 11.47 7.84
CA TRP A 323 7.00 12.85 7.87
C TRP A 323 7.47 13.26 9.26
N LEU A 324 6.70 12.94 10.31
CA LEU A 324 7.09 13.21 11.70
C LEU A 324 8.39 12.48 12.08
N ARG A 325 8.55 11.21 11.69
CA ARG A 325 9.80 10.47 11.92
C ARG A 325 11.00 11.12 11.26
N GLU A 326 10.82 11.64 10.06
CA GLU A 326 11.92 12.17 9.24
C GLU A 326 12.31 13.59 9.64
N PHE A 327 11.32 14.46 9.92
CA PHE A 327 11.52 15.90 10.08
C PHE A 327 11.33 16.43 11.51
N VAL A 328 10.59 15.71 12.36
CA VAL A 328 10.27 16.19 13.72
C VAL A 328 11.00 15.40 14.78
N ASP A 329 11.04 14.07 14.65
CA ASP A 329 11.59 13.20 15.68
C ASP A 329 13.11 12.99 15.55
N ARG A 330 13.68 13.28 14.38
CA ARG A 330 15.10 13.09 14.11
C ARG A 330 15.86 14.34 14.54
N SER A 331 16.78 14.20 15.49
CA SER A 331 17.76 15.24 15.80
C SER A 331 18.65 15.45 14.58
N VAL A 332 18.61 16.64 13.98
CA VAL A 332 19.59 17.04 12.97
C VAL A 332 20.86 17.39 13.72
N VAL A 333 21.77 16.42 13.83
CA VAL A 333 23.13 16.66 14.31
C VAL A 333 23.99 16.93 13.07
N LEU A 334 24.35 18.19 12.85
CA LEU A 334 25.38 18.58 11.88
C LEU A 334 26.75 18.43 12.57
N GLU A 335 27.20 17.20 12.74
CA GLU A 335 28.58 16.93 13.18
C GLU A 335 29.42 16.56 11.95
N ASP A 336 30.58 17.19 11.82
CA ASP A 336 31.64 16.87 10.85
C ASP A 336 31.23 16.89 9.37
N VAL A 337 30.38 17.85 8.95
CA VAL A 337 30.17 18.10 7.52
C VAL A 337 31.40 18.82 6.97
N ASP A 338 32.28 18.07 6.29
CA ASP A 338 33.34 18.64 5.46
C ASP A 338 32.70 19.35 4.24
N GLU A 339 32.46 20.65 4.41
CA GLU A 339 31.82 21.52 3.40
C GLU A 339 32.62 21.57 2.09
N GLU A 340 33.96 21.56 2.16
CA GLU A 340 34.80 21.55 0.96
C GLU A 340 34.70 20.22 0.20
N ALA A 341 34.66 19.08 0.89
CA ALA A 341 34.44 17.78 0.27
C ALA A 341 33.01 17.61 -0.28
N ALA A 342 32.01 18.23 0.36
CA ALA A 342 30.62 18.22 -0.09
C ALA A 342 30.42 19.07 -1.36
N LEU A 343 31.15 20.18 -1.50
CA LEU A 343 31.12 21.07 -2.67
C LEU A 343 32.05 20.60 -3.80
N GLY A 344 33.13 19.87 -3.50
CA GLY A 344 34.11 19.40 -4.48
C GLY A 344 33.76 18.11 -5.22
N LYS A 345 32.80 17.31 -4.71
CA LYS A 345 32.33 16.09 -5.38
C LYS A 345 31.11 16.39 -6.25
N ALA A 346 31.15 15.97 -7.51
CA ALA A 346 29.96 15.96 -8.35
C ALA A 346 28.83 15.19 -7.62
N ALA A 347 27.73 15.87 -7.32
CA ALA A 347 26.61 15.25 -6.64
C ALA A 347 26.07 14.10 -7.52
N ALA A 348 25.93 12.91 -6.93
CA ALA A 348 25.23 11.81 -7.60
C ALA A 348 23.84 12.30 -8.02
N VAL A 349 23.53 12.16 -9.31
CA VAL A 349 22.25 12.59 -9.88
C VAL A 349 21.16 11.63 -9.39
N GLY A 350 20.10 12.19 -8.82
CA GLY A 350 18.94 11.45 -8.33
C GLY A 350 18.89 11.33 -6.80
N PRO A 351 17.75 10.84 -6.28
CA PRO A 351 17.47 10.84 -4.86
C PRO A 351 18.30 9.78 -4.12
N ARG A 352 18.88 10.15 -2.96
CA ARG A 352 19.63 9.21 -2.12
C ARG A 352 18.67 8.32 -1.31
N PRO A 353 18.79 6.98 -1.37
CA PRO A 353 17.92 6.08 -0.60
C PRO A 353 18.01 6.34 0.90
N ARG A 354 16.85 6.43 1.58
CA ARG A 354 16.78 6.64 3.04
C ARG A 354 16.61 5.37 3.87
N GLY A 355 16.69 4.21 3.22
CA GLY A 355 16.48 2.91 3.84
C GLY A 355 15.00 2.63 4.14
N PRO A 356 14.69 1.50 4.79
CA PRO A 356 13.33 1.02 4.96
C PRO A 356 12.52 1.87 5.95
N VAL A 357 11.19 1.82 5.80
CA VAL A 357 10.19 2.45 6.69
C VAL A 357 10.41 2.11 8.17
N ALA A 358 10.80 0.87 8.46
CA ALA A 358 10.94 0.38 9.82
C ALA A 358 12.06 1.05 10.63
N ALA A 359 13.19 1.34 9.98
CA ALA A 359 14.42 1.76 10.64
C ALA A 359 14.25 3.04 11.49
N ALA A 360 13.56 4.05 10.96
CA ALA A 360 13.34 5.31 11.70
C ALA A 360 12.31 5.16 12.84
N GLY A 361 11.37 4.22 12.71
CA GLY A 361 10.34 3.99 13.72
C GLY A 361 10.87 3.26 14.95
N ASP A 362 11.68 2.23 14.74
CA ASP A 362 12.22 1.39 15.81
C ASP A 362 13.28 2.11 16.64
N ALA A 363 14.09 2.98 16.02
CA ALA A 363 15.09 3.79 16.69
C ALA A 363 14.52 4.71 17.80
N ARG A 364 13.22 5.03 17.73
CA ARG A 364 12.54 5.87 18.74
C ARG A 364 12.08 5.11 19.97
N VAL A 365 11.99 3.79 19.90
CA VAL A 365 11.33 2.98 20.93
C VAL A 365 11.95 3.14 22.33
N PRO A 366 13.28 3.23 22.50
CA PRO A 366 13.88 3.48 23.82
C PRO A 366 13.35 4.75 24.49
N ALA A 367 13.19 5.85 23.73
CA ALA A 367 12.67 7.12 24.25
C ALA A 367 11.16 7.10 24.55
N LEU A 368 10.43 6.06 24.08
CA LEU A 368 9.01 5.88 24.31
C LEU A 368 8.72 4.92 25.48
N LEU A 369 9.75 4.44 26.17
CA LEU A 369 9.68 3.56 27.33
C LEU A 369 10.33 4.23 28.54
N ARG A 370 10.15 3.65 29.75
CA ARG A 370 10.72 4.19 31.00
C ARG A 370 11.59 3.14 31.70
N GLY A 371 12.66 3.61 32.34
CA GLY A 371 13.55 2.78 33.17
C GLY A 371 14.12 1.58 32.42
N ALA A 372 14.16 0.42 33.07
CA ALA A 372 14.77 -0.80 32.52
C ALA A 372 14.20 -1.25 31.16
N ALA A 373 12.94 -0.90 30.85
CA ALA A 373 12.33 -1.22 29.55
C ALA A 373 12.96 -0.40 28.40
N ALA A 374 13.35 0.85 28.66
CA ALA A 374 14.06 1.69 27.70
C ALA A 374 15.47 1.16 27.43
N ASP A 375 16.20 0.81 28.51
CA ASP A 375 17.55 0.23 28.42
C ASP A 375 17.55 -1.09 27.65
N GLU A 376 16.55 -1.94 27.89
CA GLU A 376 16.39 -3.20 27.15
C GLU A 376 16.08 -2.95 25.67
N ALA A 377 15.20 -2.01 25.34
CA ALA A 377 14.92 -1.67 23.95
C ALA A 377 16.17 -1.18 23.20
N ALA A 378 17.01 -0.36 23.85
CA ALA A 378 18.28 0.10 23.29
C ALA A 378 19.23 -1.07 23.03
N ARG A 379 19.42 -1.97 24.02
CA ARG A 379 20.25 -3.17 23.84
C ARG A 379 19.75 -4.07 22.70
N LEU A 380 18.44 -4.22 22.56
CA LEU A 380 17.85 -5.03 21.49
C LEU A 380 18.08 -4.42 20.11
N LEU A 381 18.04 -3.09 19.96
CA LEU A 381 18.36 -2.41 18.70
C LEU A 381 19.81 -2.66 18.26
N ASP A 382 20.74 -2.68 19.20
CA ASP A 382 22.15 -2.95 18.89
C ASP A 382 22.36 -4.41 18.48
N ALA A 383 21.75 -5.34 19.22
CA ALA A 383 21.96 -6.78 19.07
C ALA A 383 21.13 -7.45 17.95
N TRP A 384 19.98 -6.88 17.58
CA TRP A 384 19.06 -7.51 16.63
C TRP A 384 18.88 -6.67 15.36
N ARG A 385 18.57 -7.37 14.27
CA ARG A 385 18.13 -6.77 13.02
C ARG A 385 16.81 -7.42 12.60
N PRO A 386 15.74 -6.65 12.39
CA PRO A 386 14.51 -7.20 11.86
C PRO A 386 14.70 -7.62 10.39
N ASN A 387 13.80 -8.47 9.91
CA ASN A 387 13.73 -8.81 8.49
C ASN A 387 13.40 -7.57 7.63
N ALA A 388 13.73 -7.62 6.34
CA ALA A 388 13.56 -6.49 5.43
C ALA A 388 12.12 -5.95 5.48
N GLN A 389 12.00 -4.62 5.60
CA GLN A 389 10.72 -3.89 5.75
C GLN A 389 9.89 -4.22 7.00
N LYS A 390 10.35 -5.08 7.93
CA LYS A 390 9.64 -5.43 9.16
C LYS A 390 10.13 -4.60 10.35
N HIS A 391 9.25 -4.38 11.31
CA HIS A 391 9.56 -3.69 12.56
C HIS A 391 10.02 -4.67 13.64
N LEU A 392 11.07 -4.32 14.39
CA LEU A 392 11.52 -5.07 15.55
C LEU A 392 10.53 -4.94 16.71
N PHE A 393 9.84 -3.81 16.83
CA PHE A 393 8.89 -3.56 17.91
C PHE A 393 7.46 -3.40 17.42
N ALA A 394 6.52 -3.83 18.24
CA ALA A 394 5.09 -3.61 18.03
C ALA A 394 4.43 -3.15 19.32
N CYS A 395 3.37 -2.37 19.20
CA CYS A 395 2.50 -1.94 20.27
C CYS A 395 1.13 -2.58 20.07
N LEU A 396 0.53 -3.04 21.17
CA LEU A 396 -0.82 -3.55 21.20
C LEU A 396 -1.44 -3.17 22.55
N ARG A 397 -2.58 -2.48 22.54
CA ARG A 397 -3.30 -2.07 23.76
C ARG A 397 -2.40 -1.31 24.75
N GLY A 398 -1.54 -0.44 24.22
CA GLY A 398 -0.59 0.36 25.00
C GLY A 398 0.61 -0.41 25.56
N GLN A 399 0.75 -1.71 25.30
CA GLN A 399 1.92 -2.51 25.70
C GLN A 399 2.88 -2.68 24.52
N VAL A 400 4.17 -2.45 24.75
CA VAL A 400 5.23 -2.64 23.76
C VAL A 400 5.82 -4.04 23.86
N TYR A 401 6.01 -4.67 22.71
CA TYR A 401 6.62 -5.97 22.53
C TYR A 401 7.79 -5.88 21.55
N ALA A 402 8.90 -6.53 21.87
CA ALA A 402 9.94 -6.84 20.90
C ALA A 402 9.61 -8.15 20.18
N ARG A 403 9.93 -8.22 18.88
CA ARG A 403 9.67 -9.35 17.99
C ARG A 403 11.01 -9.75 17.37
N LEU A 404 11.67 -10.72 17.97
CA LEU A 404 13.07 -11.06 17.68
C LEU A 404 13.12 -12.27 16.73
N PRO A 405 13.37 -12.07 15.42
CA PRO A 405 13.41 -13.17 14.46
C PRO A 405 14.71 -13.97 14.60
N VAL A 406 14.61 -15.24 14.97
CA VAL A 406 15.75 -16.14 15.22
C VAL A 406 16.07 -16.92 13.95
N LYS A 407 17.32 -16.82 13.48
CA LYS A 407 17.84 -17.65 12.39
C LYS A 407 18.10 -19.06 12.90
N THR A 408 17.65 -20.07 12.15
CA THR A 408 17.88 -21.49 12.49
C THR A 408 18.56 -22.22 11.35
N PRO A 409 19.23 -23.35 11.59
CA PRO A 409 19.49 -24.31 10.52
C PRO A 409 18.21 -24.66 9.75
N LEU A 410 18.36 -25.05 8.49
CA LEU A 410 17.21 -25.45 7.67
C LEU A 410 16.63 -26.76 8.22
N VAL A 411 15.35 -26.74 8.59
CA VAL A 411 14.67 -27.90 9.17
C VAL A 411 14.32 -28.92 8.09
N GLN A 412 14.81 -30.14 8.25
CA GLN A 412 14.60 -31.26 7.37
C GLN A 412 13.65 -32.31 7.97
N ARG A 413 13.33 -33.31 7.17
CA ARG A 413 12.48 -34.45 7.58
C ARG A 413 13.17 -35.25 8.68
N GLY A 414 12.48 -35.38 9.82
CA GLY A 414 12.95 -36.17 10.97
C GLY A 414 13.75 -35.38 12.00
N ASP A 415 14.01 -34.09 11.77
CA ASP A 415 14.75 -33.24 12.71
C ASP A 415 14.02 -33.10 14.06
N ASP A 416 14.77 -33.13 15.15
CA ASP A 416 14.25 -32.88 16.49
C ASP A 416 14.14 -31.37 16.75
N LEU A 417 12.92 -30.83 16.59
CA LEU A 417 12.65 -29.42 16.86
C LEU A 417 12.87 -29.02 18.32
N ALA A 418 12.71 -29.93 19.29
CA ALA A 418 12.96 -29.61 20.69
C ALA A 418 14.47 -29.47 20.94
N ALA A 419 15.31 -30.31 20.32
CA ALA A 419 16.75 -30.12 20.33
C ALA A 419 17.16 -28.81 19.67
N LEU A 420 16.64 -28.52 18.47
CA LEU A 420 16.89 -27.25 17.78
C LEU A 420 16.48 -26.04 18.62
N CYS A 421 15.31 -26.09 19.27
CA CYS A 421 14.86 -25.01 20.15
C CYS A 421 15.78 -24.84 21.37
N ARG A 422 16.25 -25.94 21.98
CA ARG A 422 17.19 -25.87 23.11
C ARG A 422 18.54 -25.28 22.71
N GLU A 423 19.06 -25.63 21.55
CA GLU A 423 20.39 -25.22 21.11
C GLU A 423 20.42 -23.81 20.52
N VAL A 424 19.41 -23.47 19.70
CA VAL A 424 19.42 -22.24 18.88
C VAL A 424 18.49 -21.17 19.44
N VAL A 425 17.33 -21.55 19.98
CA VAL A 425 16.30 -20.57 20.41
C VAL A 425 16.46 -20.20 21.88
N ALA A 426 16.66 -21.18 22.77
CA ALA A 426 16.74 -20.99 24.21
C ALA A 426 17.79 -19.95 24.66
N PRO A 427 18.99 -19.83 24.03
CA PRO A 427 19.97 -18.80 24.40
C PRO A 427 19.45 -17.36 24.29
N HIS A 428 18.38 -17.14 23.52
CA HIS A 428 17.78 -15.83 23.29
C HIS A 428 16.49 -15.60 24.08
N VAL A 429 15.92 -16.65 24.67
CA VAL A 429 14.63 -16.63 25.37
C VAL A 429 14.82 -16.27 26.84
N ARG A 430 13.85 -15.53 27.40
CA ARG A 430 13.76 -15.19 28.82
C ARG A 430 12.43 -15.67 29.41
N PRO A 431 12.36 -15.89 30.73
CA PRO A 431 11.08 -16.13 31.40
C PRO A 431 10.08 -15.01 31.09
N GLY A 432 8.86 -15.38 30.69
CA GLY A 432 7.79 -14.47 30.27
C GLY A 432 7.69 -14.26 28.75
N ASP A 433 8.67 -14.72 27.97
CA ASP A 433 8.59 -14.64 26.50
C ASP A 433 7.56 -15.66 25.93
N THR A 434 6.99 -15.31 24.78
CA THR A 434 6.23 -16.24 23.94
C THR A 434 6.99 -16.48 22.63
N VAL A 435 7.22 -17.73 22.26
CA VAL A 435 7.92 -18.11 21.03
C VAL A 435 6.92 -18.49 19.95
N ALA A 436 6.88 -17.75 18.85
CA ALA A 436 6.11 -18.10 17.67
C ALA A 436 7.00 -18.85 16.67
N ILE A 437 6.60 -20.05 16.26
CA ILE A 437 7.30 -20.85 15.23
C ILE A 437 6.40 -21.03 14.01
N ALA A 438 6.95 -20.79 12.82
CA ALA A 438 6.24 -20.99 11.56
C ALA A 438 5.76 -22.45 11.42
N GLU A 439 4.63 -22.65 10.76
CA GLU A 439 4.09 -23.98 10.47
C GLU A 439 5.00 -24.82 9.57
N LYS A 440 5.69 -24.19 8.61
CA LYS A 440 6.48 -24.86 7.57
C LYS A 440 7.62 -25.73 8.13
N PRO A 441 8.49 -25.24 9.02
CA PRO A 441 9.50 -26.09 9.67
C PRO A 441 8.87 -27.18 10.55
N VAL A 442 7.71 -26.92 11.19
CA VAL A 442 7.00 -27.96 11.97
C VAL A 442 6.50 -29.08 11.07
N ALA A 443 5.89 -28.74 9.93
CA ALA A 443 5.49 -29.73 8.95
C ALA A 443 6.71 -30.46 8.35
N ALA A 444 7.80 -29.73 8.06
CA ALA A 444 9.02 -30.34 7.53
C ALA A 444 9.62 -31.37 8.49
N SER A 445 9.76 -31.04 9.78
CA SER A 445 10.32 -31.97 10.79
C SER A 445 9.49 -33.24 10.93
N GLN A 446 8.17 -33.13 10.76
CA GLN A 446 7.23 -34.25 10.77
C GLN A 446 7.22 -35.08 9.47
N GLY A 447 8.03 -34.72 8.48
CA GLY A 447 8.06 -35.37 7.17
C GLY A 447 6.82 -35.09 6.31
N ARG A 448 6.17 -33.95 6.54
CA ARG A 448 4.95 -33.50 5.83
C ARG A 448 5.25 -32.49 4.71
N SER A 449 6.51 -32.44 4.27
CA SER A 449 6.99 -31.67 3.11
C SER A 449 7.58 -32.66 2.10
N PHE A 450 6.97 -32.77 0.93
CA PHE A 450 7.28 -33.81 -0.07
C PHE A 450 7.86 -33.20 -1.34
N PRO A 451 9.02 -33.66 -1.83
CA PRO A 451 9.48 -33.32 -3.17
C PRO A 451 8.43 -33.70 -4.21
N LEU A 452 8.16 -32.83 -5.18
CA LEU A 452 7.16 -33.12 -6.23
C LEU A 452 7.46 -34.41 -6.99
N GLU A 453 8.74 -34.74 -7.14
CA GLU A 453 9.25 -35.92 -7.82
C GLU A 453 8.83 -37.24 -7.14
N GLU A 454 8.61 -37.21 -5.82
CA GLU A 454 8.18 -38.37 -5.03
C GLU A 454 6.67 -38.62 -5.11
N ILE A 455 5.89 -37.59 -5.44
CA ILE A 455 4.44 -37.68 -5.53
C ILE A 455 4.06 -38.28 -6.88
N ARG A 456 3.27 -39.36 -6.88
CA ARG A 456 2.78 -40.02 -8.11
C ARG A 456 1.28 -39.76 -8.31
N PRO A 457 0.89 -38.74 -9.10
CA PRO A 457 -0.52 -38.39 -9.26
C PRO A 457 -1.31 -39.47 -9.99
N THR A 458 -2.44 -39.87 -9.39
CA THR A 458 -3.43 -40.74 -10.02
C THR A 458 -4.14 -40.03 -11.18
N ARG A 459 -4.83 -40.80 -12.03
CA ARG A 459 -5.68 -40.23 -13.10
C ARG A 459 -6.74 -39.29 -12.54
N LEU A 460 -7.27 -39.61 -11.36
CA LEU A 460 -8.25 -38.79 -10.66
C LEU A 460 -7.65 -37.44 -10.27
N ALA A 461 -6.46 -37.43 -9.65
CA ALA A 461 -5.78 -36.19 -9.28
C ALA A 461 -5.50 -35.28 -10.49
N ARG A 462 -5.05 -35.86 -11.61
CA ARG A 462 -4.81 -35.12 -12.87
C ARG A 462 -6.07 -34.51 -13.47
N LEU A 463 -7.20 -35.19 -13.33
CA LEU A 463 -8.49 -34.69 -13.81
C LEU A 463 -8.99 -33.53 -12.95
N LEU A 464 -8.98 -33.72 -11.63
CA LEU A 464 -9.53 -32.75 -10.68
C LEU A 464 -8.70 -31.46 -10.59
N SER A 465 -7.37 -31.53 -10.69
CA SER A 465 -6.51 -30.34 -10.60
C SER A 465 -6.78 -29.32 -11.71
N ARG A 466 -7.21 -29.76 -12.89
CA ARG A 466 -7.59 -28.89 -14.02
C ARG A 466 -8.83 -28.03 -13.74
N ALA A 467 -9.69 -28.49 -12.83
CA ALA A 467 -10.93 -27.79 -12.46
C ALA A 467 -10.72 -26.76 -11.35
N VAL A 468 -9.52 -26.68 -10.76
CA VAL A 468 -9.17 -25.73 -9.70
C VAL A 468 -8.90 -24.36 -10.32
N THR A 469 -9.59 -23.35 -9.78
CA THR A 469 -9.35 -21.96 -10.17
C THR A 469 -8.01 -21.50 -9.59
N ARG A 470 -7.05 -21.20 -10.46
CA ARG A 470 -5.75 -20.65 -10.05
C ARG A 470 -5.95 -19.26 -9.45
N THR A 471 -5.33 -19.01 -8.30
CA THR A 471 -5.33 -17.69 -7.68
C THR A 471 -3.96 -17.05 -7.86
N PRO A 472 -3.85 -15.70 -7.79
CA PRO A 472 -2.55 -15.03 -7.91
C PRO A 472 -1.55 -15.34 -6.78
N HIS A 473 -2.00 -15.88 -5.65
CA HIS A 473 -1.20 -15.99 -4.41
C HIS A 473 -0.62 -17.39 -4.18
N GLY A 474 -0.89 -18.36 -5.06
CA GLY A 474 -0.37 -19.71 -4.93
C GLY A 474 -1.03 -20.70 -5.88
N ILE A 475 -0.34 -21.81 -6.11
CA ILE A 475 -0.82 -22.90 -6.97
C ILE A 475 -1.95 -23.68 -6.25
N GLY A 476 -1.89 -23.78 -4.91
CA GLY A 476 -2.83 -24.55 -4.11
C GLY A 476 -2.98 -25.96 -4.67
N LEU A 477 -4.22 -26.44 -4.81
CA LEU A 477 -4.53 -27.75 -5.43
C LEU A 477 -4.51 -27.75 -6.97
N GLY A 478 -3.93 -26.71 -7.58
CA GLY A 478 -3.94 -26.46 -9.03
C GLY A 478 -2.98 -27.32 -9.85
N ILE A 479 -2.18 -28.17 -9.20
CA ILE A 479 -1.31 -29.16 -9.87
C ILE A 479 -1.66 -30.59 -9.43
N PRO A 480 -1.46 -31.60 -10.30
CA PRO A 480 -1.80 -32.99 -9.99
C PRO A 480 -1.20 -33.51 -8.67
N GLU A 481 0.01 -33.10 -8.33
CA GLU A 481 0.75 -33.55 -7.14
C GLU A 481 0.07 -33.07 -5.85
N THR A 482 -0.25 -31.78 -5.76
CA THR A 482 -1.00 -31.21 -4.62
C THR A 482 -2.41 -31.79 -4.49
N MET A 483 -3.08 -32.07 -5.60
CA MET A 483 -4.39 -32.75 -5.60
C MET A 483 -4.27 -34.20 -5.14
N GLN A 484 -3.16 -34.87 -5.48
CA GLN A 484 -2.90 -36.22 -4.99
C GLN A 484 -2.73 -36.22 -3.47
N LEU A 485 -1.96 -35.29 -2.91
CA LEU A 485 -1.85 -35.12 -1.45
C LEU A 485 -3.21 -34.85 -0.79
N ALA A 486 -4.08 -34.04 -1.40
CA ALA A 486 -5.44 -33.82 -0.89
C ALA A 486 -6.28 -35.11 -0.87
N ILE A 487 -6.13 -35.96 -1.89
CA ILE A 487 -6.79 -37.28 -1.95
C ILE A 487 -6.23 -38.22 -0.88
N ASP A 488 -4.92 -38.21 -0.67
CA ASP A 488 -4.27 -39.07 0.32
C ASP A 488 -4.64 -38.64 1.76
N GLU A 489 -4.79 -37.34 2.01
CA GLU A 489 -5.13 -36.79 3.34
C GLU A 489 -6.63 -36.94 3.68
N ALA A 490 -7.53 -36.62 2.74
CA ALA A 490 -8.98 -36.58 3.00
C ALA A 490 -9.76 -37.79 2.45
N GLY A 491 -9.15 -38.59 1.59
CA GLY A 491 -9.77 -39.69 0.88
C GLY A 491 -10.47 -39.28 -0.42
N ALA A 492 -10.34 -40.10 -1.45
CA ALA A 492 -10.95 -39.88 -2.77
C ALA A 492 -12.47 -39.64 -2.73
N PRO A 493 -13.29 -40.37 -1.93
CA PRO A 493 -14.74 -40.12 -1.90
C PRO A 493 -15.09 -38.71 -1.41
N ARG A 494 -14.37 -38.21 -0.40
CA ARG A 494 -14.60 -36.89 0.18
C ARG A 494 -14.19 -35.78 -0.79
N ILE A 495 -13.05 -35.93 -1.47
CA ILE A 495 -12.59 -34.98 -2.48
C ILE A 495 -13.55 -34.94 -3.69
N LEU A 496 -14.06 -36.09 -4.14
CA LEU A 496 -15.06 -36.16 -5.20
C LEU A 496 -16.36 -35.46 -4.82
N LEU A 497 -16.86 -35.69 -3.60
CA LEU A 497 -18.02 -34.98 -3.08
C LEU A 497 -17.78 -33.46 -3.01
N ALA A 498 -16.63 -33.04 -2.50
CA ALA A 498 -16.26 -31.63 -2.45
C ALA A 498 -16.22 -30.98 -3.84
N ALA A 499 -15.68 -31.68 -4.84
CA ALA A 499 -15.66 -31.23 -6.24
C ALA A 499 -17.07 -31.11 -6.83
N ALA A 500 -17.93 -32.12 -6.62
CA ALA A 500 -19.31 -32.12 -7.11
C ALA A 500 -20.14 -30.98 -6.50
N VAL A 501 -20.06 -30.77 -5.18
CA VAL A 501 -20.77 -29.68 -4.51
C VAL A 501 -20.22 -28.32 -4.91
N SER A 502 -18.90 -28.18 -5.11
CA SER A 502 -18.29 -26.95 -5.62
C SER A 502 -18.79 -26.62 -7.04
N ALA A 503 -18.91 -27.63 -7.92
CA ALA A 503 -19.46 -27.46 -9.26
C ALA A 503 -20.95 -27.03 -9.23
N ALA A 504 -21.77 -27.69 -8.41
CA ALA A 504 -23.17 -27.30 -8.22
C ALA A 504 -23.31 -25.90 -7.61
N GLY A 505 -22.45 -25.54 -6.65
CA GLY A 505 -22.42 -24.22 -6.03
C GLY A 505 -22.15 -23.10 -7.04
N LYS A 506 -21.23 -23.32 -7.98
CA LYS A 506 -20.91 -22.36 -9.05
C LYS A 506 -22.13 -22.03 -9.92
N LEU A 507 -23.02 -22.99 -10.16
CA LEU A 507 -24.26 -22.77 -10.93
C LEU A 507 -25.25 -21.81 -10.24
N VAL A 508 -25.22 -21.76 -8.91
CA VAL A 508 -26.08 -20.88 -8.09
C VAL A 508 -25.32 -19.68 -7.49
N GLY A 509 -24.13 -19.37 -8.03
CA GLY A 509 -23.32 -18.22 -7.60
C GLY A 509 -22.60 -18.38 -6.26
N LYS A 510 -22.60 -19.57 -5.64
CA LYS A 510 -21.89 -19.85 -4.38
C LYS A 510 -20.47 -20.35 -4.66
N ARG A 511 -19.46 -19.71 -4.06
CA ARG A 511 -18.03 -20.07 -4.18
C ARG A 511 -17.47 -20.59 -2.85
N GLY A 512 -16.35 -21.30 -2.90
CA GLY A 512 -15.63 -21.77 -1.71
C GLY A 512 -16.20 -23.02 -1.03
N LEU A 513 -17.21 -23.67 -1.61
CA LEU A 513 -17.82 -24.87 -1.01
C LEU A 513 -16.90 -26.10 -1.00
N PHE A 514 -15.88 -26.13 -1.86
CA PHE A 514 -14.90 -27.23 -1.92
C PHE A 514 -14.21 -27.44 -0.57
N TYR A 515 -13.52 -26.42 -0.05
CA TYR A 515 -12.75 -26.53 1.20
C TYR A 515 -13.63 -26.77 2.43
N ARG A 516 -14.89 -26.28 2.42
CA ARG A 516 -15.86 -26.59 3.49
C ARG A 516 -16.15 -28.10 3.62
N ILE A 517 -16.10 -28.84 2.51
CA ILE A 517 -16.32 -30.29 2.50
C ILE A 517 -14.99 -31.03 2.64
N ALA A 518 -13.97 -30.65 1.87
CA ALA A 518 -12.65 -31.28 1.88
C ALA A 518 -12.01 -31.21 3.28
N GLY A 519 -12.28 -30.13 4.02
CA GLY A 519 -11.82 -29.93 5.39
C GLY A 519 -10.59 -29.03 5.48
N PRO A 520 -10.28 -28.54 6.70
CA PRO A 520 -9.22 -27.56 6.93
C PRO A 520 -7.82 -28.12 6.66
N THR A 521 -7.59 -29.43 6.81
CA THR A 521 -6.30 -30.07 6.49
C THR A 521 -5.98 -30.02 5.00
N VAL A 522 -7.00 -30.13 4.14
CA VAL A 522 -6.85 -29.98 2.68
C VAL A 522 -6.67 -28.52 2.27
N GLU A 523 -7.32 -27.59 2.98
CA GLU A 523 -7.16 -26.16 2.75
C GLU A 523 -5.74 -25.67 3.08
N ALA A 524 -5.08 -26.28 4.07
CA ALA A 524 -3.71 -25.99 4.46
C ALA A 524 -2.64 -26.59 3.51
N ILE A 525 -3.03 -27.28 2.43
CA ILE A 525 -2.07 -27.84 1.48
C ILE A 525 -1.52 -26.71 0.60
N ASP A 526 -0.19 -26.57 0.63
CA ASP A 526 0.53 -25.59 -0.16
C ASP A 526 1.41 -26.25 -1.23
N GLY A 527 1.57 -25.54 -2.35
CA GLY A 527 2.36 -25.97 -3.49
C GLY A 527 3.78 -25.38 -3.50
N PRO A 528 4.58 -25.75 -4.51
CA PRO A 528 5.91 -25.18 -4.70
C PRO A 528 5.82 -23.66 -4.93
N THR A 529 6.68 -22.91 -4.27
CA THR A 529 6.75 -21.45 -4.37
C THR A 529 8.18 -21.01 -4.65
N PRO A 530 8.44 -20.25 -5.73
CA PRO A 530 9.80 -19.89 -6.15
C PRO A 530 10.61 -19.09 -5.12
N TYR A 531 9.93 -18.37 -4.24
CA TYR A 531 10.55 -17.52 -3.22
C TYR A 531 10.85 -18.26 -1.90
N THR A 532 10.38 -19.49 -1.71
CA THR A 532 10.70 -20.31 -0.53
C THR A 532 12.16 -20.79 -0.58
N LEU A 533 12.79 -21.03 0.57
CA LEU A 533 14.15 -21.58 0.63
C LEU A 533 14.26 -22.98 -0.01
N PRO A 534 15.27 -23.23 -0.86
CA PRO A 534 15.61 -24.57 -1.32
C PRO A 534 15.97 -25.53 -0.17
N PRO A 535 15.64 -26.84 -0.27
CA PRO A 535 14.98 -27.48 -1.40
C PRO A 535 13.44 -27.32 -1.38
N HIS A 536 12.87 -26.70 -0.34
CA HIS A 536 11.42 -26.63 -0.15
C HIS A 536 10.65 -25.77 -1.16
N ASN A 537 11.33 -25.04 -2.03
CA ASN A 537 10.73 -24.33 -3.17
C ASN A 537 10.15 -25.29 -4.22
N THR A 538 10.62 -26.54 -4.27
CA THR A 538 10.13 -27.58 -5.19
C THR A 538 9.25 -28.63 -4.49
N HIS A 539 8.78 -28.35 -3.28
CA HIS A 539 8.00 -29.29 -2.47
C HIS A 539 6.53 -28.90 -2.41
N ALA A 540 5.66 -29.91 -2.29
CA ALA A 540 4.28 -29.73 -1.82
C ALA A 540 4.20 -30.09 -0.34
N LYS A 541 3.39 -29.36 0.43
CA LYS A 541 3.42 -29.42 1.90
C LYS A 541 2.01 -29.60 2.45
N LEU A 542 1.88 -30.46 3.46
CA LEU A 542 0.70 -30.52 4.31
C LEU A 542 0.92 -29.62 5.53
N GLY A 543 -0.17 -29.11 6.12
CA GLY A 543 -0.08 -28.42 7.41
C GLY A 543 0.43 -29.34 8.53
N PRO A 544 0.96 -28.79 9.64
CA PRO A 544 1.45 -29.56 10.79
C PRO A 544 0.42 -30.54 11.36
N ALA A 545 0.86 -31.73 11.74
CA ALA A 545 0.09 -32.66 12.55
C ALA A 545 0.20 -32.27 14.04
N ASP A 546 -0.92 -32.32 14.77
CA ASP A 546 -0.96 -32.03 16.22
C ASP A 546 -0.20 -30.73 16.61
N PRO A 547 -0.54 -29.57 16.02
CA PRO A 547 0.20 -28.33 16.27
C PRO A 547 0.16 -27.89 17.75
N ASP A 548 -0.91 -28.24 18.49
CA ASP A 548 -1.03 -27.98 19.92
C ASP A 548 -0.06 -28.84 20.75
N GLY A 549 0.00 -30.15 20.47
CA GLY A 549 0.95 -31.02 21.16
C GLY A 549 2.40 -30.71 20.80
N VAL A 550 2.69 -30.29 19.56
CA VAL A 550 4.02 -29.76 19.20
C VAL A 550 4.34 -28.53 20.05
N ALA A 551 3.45 -27.54 20.09
CA ALA A 551 3.66 -26.32 20.86
C ALA A 551 3.90 -26.63 22.36
N ALA A 552 3.12 -27.54 22.94
CA ALA A 552 3.29 -27.98 24.33
C ALA A 552 4.67 -28.62 24.59
N ARG A 553 5.14 -29.50 23.69
CA ARG A 553 6.47 -30.14 23.81
C ARG A 553 7.62 -29.14 23.69
N LEU A 554 7.53 -28.22 22.73
CA LEU A 554 8.54 -27.17 22.57
C LEU A 554 8.56 -26.21 23.76
N ALA A 555 7.39 -25.85 24.30
CA ALA A 555 7.30 -25.04 25.50
C ALA A 555 7.95 -25.73 26.70
N ALA A 556 7.71 -27.03 26.90
CA ALA A 556 8.36 -27.80 27.97
C ALA A 556 9.89 -27.80 27.83
N ALA A 557 10.42 -28.06 26.63
CA ALA A 557 11.86 -28.06 26.37
C ALA A 557 12.52 -26.70 26.61
N LEU A 558 11.84 -25.60 26.23
CA LEU A 558 12.33 -24.24 26.48
C LEU A 558 12.24 -23.86 27.96
N ARG A 559 11.16 -24.23 28.66
CA ARG A 559 11.01 -23.99 30.10
C ARG A 559 12.12 -24.69 30.91
N GLU A 560 12.46 -25.93 30.53
CA GLU A 560 13.56 -26.68 31.12
C GLU A 560 14.91 -26.00 30.89
N ALA A 561 15.18 -25.55 29.65
CA ALA A 561 16.45 -24.92 29.30
C ALA A 561 16.64 -23.52 29.92
N VAL A 562 15.57 -22.74 30.03
CA VAL A 562 15.61 -21.34 30.48
C VAL A 562 15.35 -21.20 31.99
N GLY A 563 14.72 -22.20 32.63
CA GLY A 563 14.40 -22.16 34.05
C GLY A 563 13.27 -21.18 34.41
N GLY A 564 12.23 -21.08 33.56
CA GLY A 564 11.10 -20.18 33.80
C GLY A 564 9.95 -20.35 32.80
N ALA A 565 8.87 -19.59 32.98
CA ALA A 565 7.68 -19.67 32.13
C ALA A 565 8.00 -19.23 30.69
N VAL A 566 7.76 -20.10 29.72
CA VAL A 566 7.90 -19.82 28.29
C VAL A 566 6.72 -20.46 27.59
N GLU A 567 6.05 -19.70 26.74
CA GLU A 567 4.95 -20.18 25.92
C GLU A 567 5.37 -20.36 24.46
N VAL A 568 4.72 -21.26 23.73
CA VAL A 568 5.00 -21.51 22.32
C VAL A 568 3.71 -21.52 21.51
N ALA A 569 3.75 -20.96 20.31
CA ALA A 569 2.66 -21.00 19.36
C ALA A 569 3.17 -21.38 17.96
N VAL A 570 2.49 -22.32 17.31
CA VAL A 570 2.69 -22.67 15.89
C VAL A 570 1.81 -21.75 15.06
N VAL A 571 2.44 -20.97 14.18
CA VAL A 571 1.77 -19.93 13.39
C VAL A 571 1.87 -20.19 11.90
N ASP A 572 0.74 -20.08 11.21
CA ASP A 572 0.70 -19.85 9.77
C ASP A 572 0.66 -18.34 9.55
N ALA A 573 1.81 -17.75 9.25
CA ALA A 573 1.95 -16.32 9.02
C ALA A 573 2.44 -16.06 7.61
N ASN A 574 1.72 -15.19 6.91
CA ASN A 574 2.17 -14.61 5.68
C ASN A 574 1.90 -13.10 5.63
N ASP A 575 2.40 -12.43 4.59
CA ASP A 575 2.23 -10.98 4.42
C ASP A 575 0.76 -10.56 4.21
N LEU A 576 -0.13 -11.55 4.11
CA LEU A 576 -1.55 -11.37 4.08
C LEU A 576 -2.16 -11.60 5.48
N THR A 577 -2.06 -12.80 6.03
CA THR A 577 -2.77 -13.23 7.25
C THR A 577 -1.82 -13.91 8.23
N ALA A 578 -2.14 -13.84 9.52
CA ALA A 578 -1.48 -14.63 10.55
C ALA A 578 -2.52 -15.38 11.38
N THR A 579 -2.38 -16.70 11.43
CA THR A 579 -3.28 -17.63 12.12
C THR A 579 -2.47 -18.49 13.08
N VAL A 580 -2.94 -18.67 14.32
CA VAL A 580 -2.31 -19.59 15.28
C VAL A 580 -2.94 -20.97 15.14
N LEU A 581 -2.19 -21.91 14.56
CA LEU A 581 -2.64 -23.29 14.36
C LEU A 581 -2.63 -24.09 15.66
N GLY A 582 -1.60 -23.90 16.48
CA GLY A 582 -1.48 -24.56 17.77
C GLY A 582 -0.75 -23.70 18.80
N ALA A 583 -0.98 -23.99 20.08
CA ALA A 583 -0.50 -23.18 21.18
C ALA A 583 -0.30 -24.03 22.43
N SER A 584 0.78 -23.78 23.17
CA SER A 584 1.00 -24.39 24.48
C SER A 584 -0.05 -23.92 25.49
N PRO A 585 -0.33 -24.73 26.53
CA PRO A 585 -1.19 -24.28 27.63
C PRO A 585 -0.64 -23.02 28.29
N GLY A 586 -1.41 -21.93 28.26
CA GLY A 586 -1.03 -20.61 28.78
C GLY A 586 -0.78 -19.56 27.70
N ALA A 587 -0.54 -19.95 26.45
CA ALA A 587 -0.30 -19.01 25.36
C ALA A 587 -1.58 -18.30 24.89
N ASP A 588 -1.54 -16.97 24.79
CA ASP A 588 -2.64 -16.18 24.22
C ASP A 588 -2.56 -16.18 22.68
N ARG A 589 -3.43 -16.99 22.05
CA ARG A 589 -3.53 -17.08 20.58
C ARG A 589 -3.86 -15.74 19.93
N GLY A 590 -4.71 -14.92 20.56
CA GLY A 590 -5.13 -13.64 20.02
C GLY A 590 -4.00 -12.62 20.02
N LEU A 591 -3.22 -12.59 21.10
CA LEU A 591 -2.00 -11.79 21.22
C LEU A 591 -0.96 -12.19 20.15
N VAL A 592 -0.66 -13.49 20.04
CA VAL A 592 0.31 -14.00 19.06
C VAL A 592 -0.14 -13.66 17.63
N ALA A 593 -1.39 -13.95 17.27
CA ALA A 593 -1.93 -13.61 15.95
C ALA A 593 -1.83 -12.10 15.66
N ALA A 594 -2.06 -11.25 16.67
CA ALA A 594 -1.96 -9.80 16.52
C ALA A 594 -0.53 -9.32 16.28
N LEU A 595 0.45 -9.85 17.03
CA LEU A 595 1.87 -9.49 16.92
C LEU A 595 2.55 -10.06 15.66
N MET A 596 1.99 -11.13 15.10
CA MET A 596 2.47 -11.77 13.87
C MET A 596 1.77 -11.27 12.60
N ALA A 597 0.83 -10.31 12.70
CA ALA A 597 -0.08 -9.95 11.61
C ALA A 597 0.59 -9.28 10.38
N ASP A 598 1.73 -8.63 10.55
CA ASP A 598 2.61 -8.11 9.49
C ASP A 598 3.77 -9.05 9.16
N ASN A 599 3.74 -10.26 9.73
CA ASN A 599 4.68 -11.35 9.51
C ASN A 599 6.16 -10.94 9.75
N PRO A 600 6.60 -10.83 11.01
CA PRO A 600 7.98 -10.48 11.34
C PRO A 600 9.00 -11.56 10.94
N LEU A 601 8.57 -12.79 10.59
CA LEU A 601 9.43 -13.90 10.16
C LEU A 601 9.99 -13.74 8.74
N GLY A 602 9.48 -12.77 7.96
CA GLY A 602 9.81 -12.67 6.55
C GLY A 602 9.05 -13.68 5.69
N GLN A 603 9.19 -13.61 4.38
CA GLN A 603 8.40 -14.42 3.43
C GLN A 603 9.22 -15.33 2.52
N GLY A 604 10.53 -15.10 2.43
CA GLY A 604 11.38 -15.76 1.45
C GLY A 604 12.55 -16.48 2.08
N HIS A 605 13.72 -15.85 1.95
CA HIS A 605 15.03 -16.47 2.20
C HIS A 605 15.68 -16.05 3.52
N GLU A 606 14.93 -15.40 4.40
CA GLU A 606 15.45 -14.85 5.65
C GLU A 606 15.95 -15.93 6.62
N GLN A 607 15.43 -17.15 6.48
CA GLN A 607 15.77 -18.32 7.31
C GLN A 607 15.49 -18.08 8.81
N THR A 608 14.45 -17.31 9.11
CA THR A 608 14.00 -16.97 10.47
C THR A 608 12.63 -17.59 10.77
N PRO A 609 12.52 -18.92 10.92
CA PRO A 609 11.25 -19.57 11.17
C PRO A 609 10.67 -19.31 12.57
N VAL A 610 11.47 -18.76 13.48
CA VAL A 610 11.09 -18.55 14.88
C VAL A 610 11.14 -17.05 15.18
N CYS A 611 10.16 -16.54 15.93
CA CYS A 611 10.17 -15.19 16.47
C CYS A 611 9.88 -15.23 17.97
N ILE A 612 10.75 -14.61 18.76
CA ILE A 612 10.53 -14.43 20.20
C ILE A 612 9.75 -13.14 20.40
N LEU A 613 8.58 -13.25 21.04
CA LEU A 613 7.70 -12.15 21.41
C LEU A 613 7.94 -11.81 22.88
N ARG A 614 8.67 -10.73 23.11
CA ARG A 614 9.09 -10.29 24.45
C ARG A 614 8.31 -9.05 24.89
N PRO A 615 7.51 -9.11 25.97
CA PRO A 615 6.93 -7.89 26.54
C PRO A 615 8.02 -7.00 27.14
N LEU A 616 8.03 -5.70 26.81
CA LEU A 616 8.98 -4.74 27.35
C LEU A 616 8.39 -3.86 28.44
N GLY A 617 7.19 -3.34 28.22
CA GLY A 617 6.51 -2.47 29.16
C GLY A 617 5.40 -1.63 28.51
N PRO A 618 4.64 -0.89 29.31
CA PRO A 618 3.66 0.05 28.80
C PRO A 618 4.36 1.17 28.03
N LEU A 619 3.75 1.59 26.93
CA LEU A 619 4.14 2.78 26.18
C LEU A 619 4.04 4.00 27.09
N ALA A 620 5.09 4.80 27.17
CA ALA A 620 5.06 6.06 27.89
C ALA A 620 4.12 7.01 27.14
N THR A 621 2.89 7.18 27.63
CA THR A 621 1.99 8.21 27.12
C THR A 621 2.50 9.56 27.62
N GLY A 622 2.91 10.41 26.68
CA GLY A 622 3.25 11.82 26.94
C GLY A 622 2.04 12.68 27.26
#